data_AF-A0A2S4KUM6-F1
#
_entry.id   AF-A0A2S4KUM6-F1
#
_cell.length_a   1.000
_cell.length_b   1.000
_cell.length_c   1.000
_cell.angle_alpha   90.00
_cell.angle_beta   90.00
_cell.angle_gamma   90.00
#
_symmetry.space_group_name_H-M   'P 1'
#
loop_
_entity.id
_entity.type
_entity.pdbx_description
1 polymer ?
#
loop_
_entity_poly.entity_id
_entity_poly.type
_entity_poly.pdbx_seq_one_letter_code
_entity_poly.pdbx_strand_id
1 'polypeptide(L)'
;PQVPTPRSEPPTGGSLGPSHQGSERRAKTGPTESRVLGSHAVSGEDVDWYFGKFLQCYHPFIPILRKRDPDECYEASPTLFWVILYVACRRYPRDRAIFSELIDHVGKEVWLMVSAPALNLEAIHALLFLCTWPLPNIRFVTDPSSTFAGIAMNSAKLLGCHTGRGSHPHFTVGLRQHLHSTDEEASATWLACCLLAQRTTSSIGISPPSMQLDDTGPKRALESHIWTDLLAMYEAQRFLNRFHAAMAAQISVNGGVPDTIVAMWEAEFESLKPLLIRYDTGTPCLTPSPRPLQGMLTASDISRFCLLAAQLEIQTHYFIAPPQPAPSPAVRSHAVRVFNASRALIALALDLEARTQFLTHAPQWALRSNLDA
;
A
#
# COMPACT_ATOMS: atom_id res chain seq x y z
N PRO A 1 60.72 18.81 -20.47
CA PRO A 1 60.32 17.85 -19.41
C PRO A 1 58.79 17.61 -19.46
N GLN A 2 58.38 16.84 -20.47
CA GLN A 2 57.81 15.48 -20.35
C GLN A 2 56.28 15.49 -20.23
N VAL A 3 55.69 15.45 -21.44
CA VAL A 3 54.34 14.97 -21.75
C VAL A 3 54.23 13.50 -21.31
N PRO A 4 53.15 13.06 -20.65
CA PRO A 4 52.98 11.65 -20.31
C PRO A 4 52.55 10.85 -21.55
N THR A 5 53.29 9.79 -21.82
CA THR A 5 52.99 8.75 -22.82
C THR A 5 51.75 7.94 -22.43
N PRO A 6 50.96 7.44 -23.41
CA PRO A 6 49.79 6.61 -23.13
C PRO A 6 50.21 5.19 -22.74
N ARG A 7 49.60 4.63 -21.69
CA ARG A 7 49.76 3.22 -21.33
C ARG A 7 48.82 2.34 -22.16
N SER A 8 49.42 1.27 -22.66
CA SER A 8 48.91 0.24 -23.54
C SER A 8 47.81 -0.63 -22.92
N GLU A 9 46.80 -0.98 -23.72
CA GLU A 9 45.79 -2.00 -23.42
C GLU A 9 46.40 -3.42 -23.40
N PRO A 10 45.98 -4.29 -22.47
CA PRO A 10 46.15 -5.74 -22.58
C PRO A 10 44.90 -6.44 -23.16
N PRO A 11 45.04 -7.70 -23.62
CA PRO A 11 44.29 -8.23 -24.76
C PRO A 11 42.91 -8.79 -24.39
N THR A 12 42.02 -8.74 -25.39
CA THR A 12 40.75 -9.48 -25.48
C THR A 12 40.98 -10.97 -25.26
N GLY A 13 40.53 -11.47 -24.10
CA GLY A 13 40.47 -12.88 -23.77
C GLY A 13 39.08 -13.28 -23.27
N GLY A 14 38.48 -14.26 -23.95
CA GLY A 14 37.53 -15.22 -23.39
C GLY A 14 36.20 -14.68 -22.82
N SER A 15 35.14 -14.76 -23.62
CA SER A 15 33.76 -14.73 -23.16
C SER A 15 33.52 -15.83 -22.12
N LEU A 16 33.50 -15.45 -20.83
CA LEU A 16 32.91 -16.22 -19.75
C LEU A 16 31.65 -15.46 -19.33
N GLY A 17 30.50 -15.99 -19.75
CA GLY A 17 29.19 -15.42 -19.44
C GLY A 17 28.96 -15.30 -17.93
N PRO A 18 28.15 -14.32 -17.48
CA PRO A 18 27.81 -14.20 -16.09
C PRO A 18 27.03 -15.44 -15.67
N SER A 19 27.61 -16.18 -14.71
CA SER A 19 26.95 -17.26 -14.01
C SER A 19 25.78 -16.64 -13.24
N HIS A 20 24.58 -16.77 -13.80
CA HIS A 20 23.34 -16.62 -13.05
C HIS A 20 23.31 -17.70 -11.97
N GLN A 21 23.91 -17.42 -10.80
CA GLN A 21 23.49 -18.06 -9.57
C GLN A 21 22.11 -17.49 -9.23
N GLY A 22 21.09 -18.03 -9.89
CA GLY A 22 19.74 -17.95 -9.38
C GLY A 22 19.78 -18.56 -7.98
N SER A 23 19.45 -17.76 -6.98
CA SER A 23 19.12 -18.26 -5.65
C SER A 23 17.95 -19.22 -5.83
N GLU A 24 18.24 -20.52 -5.88
CA GLU A 24 17.23 -21.57 -5.86
C GLU A 24 16.42 -21.35 -4.59
N ARG A 25 15.17 -20.90 -4.75
CA ARG A 25 14.17 -20.91 -3.69
C ARG A 25 14.06 -22.34 -3.18
N ARG A 26 14.69 -22.61 -2.04
CA ARG A 26 14.62 -23.91 -1.36
C ARG A 26 13.16 -24.13 -0.97
N ALA A 27 12.45 -24.97 -1.72
CA ALA A 27 11.10 -25.37 -1.37
C ALA A 27 11.13 -25.96 0.04
N LYS A 28 10.34 -25.40 0.96
CA LYS A 28 10.29 -25.82 2.36
C LYS A 28 9.84 -27.28 2.44
N THR A 29 10.62 -28.11 3.13
CA THR A 29 10.39 -29.56 3.27
C THR A 29 9.86 -29.97 4.65
N GLY A 30 9.54 -29.03 5.54
CA GLY A 30 9.08 -29.32 6.92
C GLY A 30 8.01 -28.36 7.44
N PRO A 31 7.32 -28.74 8.54
CA PRO A 31 6.34 -27.88 9.20
C PRO A 31 7.02 -26.62 9.76
N THR A 32 6.29 -25.50 9.78
CA THR A 32 6.80 -24.24 10.35
C THR A 32 7.16 -24.41 11.83
N GLU A 33 8.21 -23.71 12.26
CA GLU A 33 8.68 -23.81 13.65
C GLU A 33 7.75 -23.07 14.62
N SER A 34 7.63 -23.59 15.85
CA SER A 34 6.88 -22.91 16.91
C SER A 34 7.62 -21.67 17.40
N ARG A 35 6.88 -20.63 17.78
CA ARG A 35 7.42 -19.34 18.25
C ARG A 35 6.85 -18.98 19.62
N VAL A 36 7.57 -18.17 20.38
CA VAL A 36 7.14 -17.73 21.71
C VAL A 36 6.92 -16.22 21.72
N LEU A 37 5.72 -15.81 22.12
CA LEU A 37 5.31 -14.43 22.32
C LEU A 37 5.25 -14.15 23.82
N GLY A 38 6.32 -13.58 24.39
CA GLY A 38 6.41 -13.42 25.85
C GLY A 38 6.40 -14.77 26.57
N SER A 39 5.32 -15.11 27.25
CA SER A 39 5.11 -16.41 27.92
C SER A 39 4.23 -17.38 27.12
N HIS A 40 3.72 -16.96 25.96
CA HIS A 40 2.75 -17.71 25.18
C HIS A 40 3.42 -18.45 24.02
N ALA A 41 3.24 -19.77 23.94
CA ALA A 41 3.76 -20.58 22.85
C ALA A 41 2.74 -20.63 21.70
N VAL A 42 3.17 -20.23 20.51
CA VAL A 42 2.39 -20.31 19.27
C VAL A 42 2.91 -21.50 18.48
N SER A 43 2.06 -22.49 18.26
CA SER A 43 2.43 -23.69 17.51
C SER A 43 2.74 -23.37 16.04
N GLY A 44 3.59 -24.16 15.41
CA GLY A 44 3.89 -24.04 13.98
C GLY A 44 2.63 -24.10 13.09
N GLU A 45 1.68 -24.96 13.46
CA GLU A 45 0.40 -25.08 12.75
C GLU A 45 -0.43 -23.79 12.84
N ASP A 46 -0.46 -23.16 14.01
CA ASP A 46 -1.16 -21.89 14.19
C ASP A 46 -0.48 -20.76 13.41
N VAL A 47 0.87 -20.75 13.38
CA VAL A 47 1.62 -19.81 12.55
C VAL A 47 1.24 -19.96 11.07
N ASP A 48 1.25 -21.19 10.55
CA ASP A 48 0.86 -21.47 9.15
C ASP A 48 -0.58 -21.04 8.87
N TRP A 49 -1.50 -21.29 9.81
CA TRP A 49 -2.88 -20.84 9.72
C TRP A 49 -2.99 -19.30 9.63
N TYR A 50 -2.30 -18.58 10.52
CA TYR A 50 -2.35 -17.12 10.55
C TYR A 50 -1.72 -16.50 9.30
N PHE A 51 -0.57 -17.01 8.83
CA PHE A 51 0.05 -16.57 7.59
C PHE A 51 -0.85 -16.86 6.38
N GLY A 52 -1.46 -18.04 6.32
CA GLY A 52 -2.43 -18.38 5.29
C GLY A 52 -3.61 -17.41 5.25
N LYS A 53 -4.18 -17.06 6.42
CA LYS A 53 -5.26 -16.06 6.51
C LYS A 53 -4.80 -14.66 6.14
N PHE A 54 -3.59 -14.26 6.52
CA PHE A 54 -3.03 -12.98 6.11
C PHE A 54 -2.91 -12.89 4.57
N LEU A 55 -2.27 -13.89 3.96
CA LEU A 55 -2.04 -13.94 2.51
C LEU A 55 -3.35 -14.00 1.72
N GLN A 56 -4.36 -14.71 2.23
CA GLN A 56 -5.65 -14.86 1.56
C GLN A 56 -6.52 -13.60 1.67
N CYS A 57 -6.61 -13.01 2.87
CA CYS A 57 -7.65 -12.03 3.19
C CYS A 57 -7.14 -10.58 3.27
N TYR A 58 -5.85 -10.38 3.62
CA TYR A 58 -5.30 -9.05 3.91
C TYR A 58 -4.27 -8.60 2.86
N HIS A 59 -3.36 -9.50 2.45
CA HIS A 59 -2.33 -9.19 1.45
C HIS A 59 -2.87 -8.58 0.14
N PRO A 60 -4.05 -8.95 -0.39
CA PRO A 60 -4.59 -8.31 -1.60
C PRO A 60 -4.75 -6.78 -1.49
N PHE A 61 -5.00 -6.24 -0.29
CA PHE A 61 -5.15 -4.77 -0.10
C PHE A 61 -3.82 -4.03 -0.24
N ILE A 62 -2.71 -4.62 0.18
CA ILE A 62 -1.36 -4.04 0.11
C ILE A 62 -0.37 -5.19 -0.18
N PRO A 63 -0.15 -5.54 -1.46
CA PRO A 63 0.51 -6.79 -1.86
C PRO A 63 2.05 -6.77 -1.76
N ILE A 64 2.61 -6.15 -0.71
CA ILE A 64 4.05 -5.87 -0.61
C ILE A 64 4.87 -6.96 0.09
N LEU A 65 4.25 -7.93 0.77
CA LEU A 65 4.99 -8.96 1.52
C LEU A 65 5.87 -9.82 0.60
N ARG A 66 7.20 -9.76 0.82
CA ARG A 66 8.24 -10.43 0.03
C ARG A 66 8.39 -11.91 0.41
N LYS A 67 8.68 -12.13 1.70
CA LYS A 67 8.94 -13.44 2.30
C LYS A 67 7.63 -13.99 2.85
N ARG A 68 6.97 -14.79 2.03
CA ARG A 68 5.64 -15.37 2.35
C ARG A 68 5.75 -16.62 3.20
N ASP A 69 6.92 -17.24 3.23
CA ASP A 69 7.20 -18.31 4.16
C ASP A 69 7.35 -17.76 5.59
N PRO A 70 6.69 -18.33 6.61
CA PRO A 70 6.74 -17.79 7.97
C PRO A 70 8.13 -17.82 8.60
N ASP A 71 8.94 -18.86 8.35
CA ASP A 71 10.26 -18.97 8.96
C ASP A 71 11.24 -18.01 8.29
N GLU A 72 11.22 -17.93 6.96
CA GLU A 72 12.00 -16.92 6.23
C GLU A 72 11.61 -15.49 6.64
N CYS A 73 10.33 -15.24 6.89
CA CYS A 73 9.84 -13.96 7.38
C CYS A 73 10.35 -13.66 8.79
N TYR A 74 10.28 -14.64 9.70
CA TYR A 74 10.75 -14.50 11.07
C TYR A 74 12.26 -14.23 11.14
N GLU A 75 13.06 -14.98 10.36
CA GLU A 75 14.50 -14.78 10.26
C GLU A 75 14.86 -13.40 9.71
N ALA A 76 14.06 -12.87 8.78
CA ALA A 76 14.31 -11.57 8.17
C ALA A 76 13.92 -10.39 9.06
N SER A 77 12.79 -10.51 9.74
CA SER A 77 12.27 -9.50 10.67
C SER A 77 11.22 -10.12 11.60
N PRO A 78 11.59 -10.40 12.86
CA PRO A 78 10.63 -10.86 13.87
C PRO A 78 9.47 -9.89 14.06
N THR A 79 9.72 -8.58 13.98
CA THR A 79 8.67 -7.56 14.09
C THR A 79 7.64 -7.68 12.96
N LEU A 80 8.08 -7.85 11.71
CA LEU A 80 7.16 -8.06 10.59
C LEU A 80 6.34 -9.34 10.76
N PHE A 81 6.99 -10.43 11.17
CA PHE A 81 6.31 -11.69 11.45
C PHE A 81 5.18 -11.52 12.45
N TRP A 82 5.44 -10.88 13.60
CA TRP A 82 4.41 -10.66 14.61
C TRP A 82 3.32 -9.68 14.15
N VAL A 83 3.66 -8.69 13.31
CA VAL A 83 2.65 -7.82 12.67
C VAL A 83 1.72 -8.63 11.76
N ILE A 84 2.23 -9.59 10.98
CA ILE A 84 1.41 -10.47 10.13
C ILE A 84 0.43 -11.29 10.98
N LEU A 85 0.92 -11.92 12.05
CA LEU A 85 0.07 -12.66 12.99
C LEU A 85 -0.98 -11.77 13.64
N TYR A 86 -0.59 -10.57 14.08
CA TYR A 86 -1.51 -9.57 14.63
C TYR A 86 -2.63 -9.23 13.65
N VAL A 87 -2.29 -8.92 12.39
CA VAL A 87 -3.30 -8.56 11.37
C VAL A 87 -4.27 -9.72 11.15
N ALA A 88 -3.79 -10.95 11.03
CA ALA A 88 -4.65 -12.13 10.89
C ALA A 88 -5.56 -12.34 12.12
N CYS A 89 -5.00 -12.20 13.33
CA CYS A 89 -5.71 -12.38 14.60
C CYS A 89 -6.78 -11.32 14.89
N ARG A 90 -6.86 -10.22 14.11
CA ARG A 90 -7.99 -9.28 14.18
C ARG A 90 -9.34 -9.94 13.90
N ARG A 91 -9.34 -11.04 13.13
CA ARG A 91 -10.55 -11.78 12.72
C ARG A 91 -10.46 -13.28 12.94
N TYR A 92 -9.26 -13.85 12.99
CA TYR A 92 -9.07 -15.29 13.04
C TYR A 92 -8.27 -15.79 14.25
N PRO A 93 -8.38 -15.22 15.47
CA PRO A 93 -7.60 -15.70 16.61
C PRO A 93 -8.05 -17.12 16.98
N ARG A 94 -7.12 -18.08 17.04
CA ARG A 94 -7.41 -19.46 17.52
C ARG A 94 -7.40 -19.54 19.05
N ASP A 95 -6.64 -18.67 19.69
CA ASP A 95 -6.66 -18.44 21.13
C ASP A 95 -7.18 -17.03 21.42
N ARG A 96 -8.02 -16.86 22.44
CA ARG A 96 -8.53 -15.54 22.83
C ARG A 96 -7.45 -14.64 23.44
N ALA A 97 -6.44 -15.21 24.10
CA ALA A 97 -5.37 -14.46 24.76
C ALA A 97 -4.34 -13.90 23.78
N ILE A 98 -4.08 -14.62 22.67
CA ILE A 98 -3.01 -14.27 21.73
C ILE A 98 -3.18 -12.87 21.13
N PHE A 99 -4.42 -12.43 20.88
CA PHE A 99 -4.67 -11.15 20.24
C PHE A 99 -4.28 -9.97 21.15
N SER A 100 -4.64 -10.02 22.44
CA SER A 100 -4.23 -9.00 23.41
C SER A 100 -2.71 -8.96 23.58
N GLU A 101 -2.07 -10.12 23.63
CA GLU A 101 -0.61 -10.20 23.79
C GLU A 101 0.12 -9.69 22.54
N LEU A 102 -0.40 -9.96 21.34
CA LEU A 102 0.13 -9.44 20.08
C LEU A 102 0.05 -7.92 20.02
N ILE A 103 -1.05 -7.31 20.49
CA ILE A 103 -1.18 -5.85 20.54
C ILE A 103 -0.08 -5.23 21.42
N ASP A 104 0.13 -5.80 22.61
CA ASP A 104 1.13 -5.30 23.55
C ASP A 104 2.57 -5.51 23.05
N HIS A 105 2.85 -6.67 22.44
CA HIS A 105 4.16 -6.99 21.89
C HIS A 105 4.48 -6.13 20.67
N VAL A 106 3.61 -6.11 19.66
CA VAL A 106 3.80 -5.32 18.44
C VAL A 106 3.89 -3.83 18.75
N GLY A 107 3.08 -3.34 19.69
CA GLY A 107 3.12 -1.95 20.14
C GLY A 107 4.46 -1.51 20.73
N LYS A 108 5.22 -2.42 21.34
CA LYS A 108 6.57 -2.15 21.88
C LYS A 108 7.66 -2.35 20.83
N GLU A 109 7.63 -3.49 20.15
CA GLU A 109 8.67 -3.90 19.20
C GLU A 109 8.76 -2.96 18.00
N VAL A 110 7.64 -2.41 17.52
CA VAL A 110 7.67 -1.49 16.37
C VAL A 110 8.52 -0.24 16.65
N TRP A 111 8.45 0.31 17.86
CA TRP A 111 9.24 1.49 18.21
C TRP A 111 10.72 1.17 18.42
N LEU A 112 11.03 -0.01 18.96
CA LEU A 112 12.40 -0.49 19.03
C LEU A 112 12.99 -0.67 17.63
N MET A 113 12.25 -1.32 16.72
CA MET A 113 12.64 -1.47 15.32
C MET A 113 12.87 -0.11 14.64
N VAL A 114 11.96 0.85 14.84
CA VAL A 114 12.06 2.22 14.27
C VAL A 114 13.31 2.97 14.75
N SER A 115 13.84 2.67 15.93
CA SER A 115 15.04 3.32 16.47
C SER A 115 16.34 2.93 15.74
N ALA A 116 16.30 1.91 14.88
CA ALA A 116 17.48 1.45 14.15
C ALA A 116 17.96 2.51 13.12
N PRO A 117 19.28 2.66 12.95
CA PRO A 117 19.86 3.69 12.06
C PRO A 117 19.59 3.44 10.55
N ALA A 118 19.27 2.20 10.18
CA ALA A 118 18.88 1.83 8.83
C ALA A 118 17.80 0.73 8.88
N LEU A 119 16.64 1.01 8.28
CA LEU A 119 15.56 0.03 8.15
C LEU A 119 15.69 -0.72 6.82
N ASN A 120 15.46 -2.04 6.86
CA ASN A 120 15.31 -2.88 5.67
C ASN A 120 13.86 -2.84 5.13
N LEU A 121 13.60 -3.50 4.00
CA LEU A 121 12.26 -3.53 3.40
C LEU A 121 11.24 -4.19 4.32
N GLU A 122 11.65 -5.22 5.08
CA GLU A 122 10.78 -5.95 5.98
C GLU A 122 10.29 -5.07 7.13
N ALA A 123 11.17 -4.24 7.70
CA ALA A 123 10.81 -3.22 8.68
C ALA A 123 9.89 -2.15 8.09
N ILE A 124 10.14 -1.73 6.85
CA ILE A 124 9.25 -0.80 6.13
C ILE A 124 7.86 -1.43 5.94
N HIS A 125 7.78 -2.71 5.56
CA HIS A 125 6.50 -3.43 5.38
C HIS A 125 5.73 -3.57 6.68
N ALA A 126 6.42 -3.80 7.81
CA ALA A 126 5.79 -3.83 9.12
C ALA A 126 5.09 -2.50 9.44
N LEU A 127 5.76 -1.36 9.17
CA LEU A 127 5.18 -0.04 9.33
C LEU A 127 3.96 0.17 8.41
N LEU A 128 4.07 -0.20 7.13
CA LEU A 128 2.98 -0.02 6.16
C LEU A 128 1.75 -0.88 6.49
N PHE A 129 1.93 -2.10 6.99
CA PHE A 129 0.81 -2.93 7.47
C PHE A 129 0.16 -2.34 8.71
N LEU A 130 0.93 -1.74 9.63
CA LEU A 130 0.37 -1.03 10.78
C LEU A 130 -0.34 0.27 10.39
N CYS A 131 0.10 0.98 9.37
CA CYS A 131 -0.66 2.11 8.79
C CYS A 131 -1.99 1.67 8.16
N THR A 132 -2.06 0.43 7.68
CA THR A 132 -3.22 -0.12 6.98
C THR A 132 -4.24 -0.71 7.98
N TRP A 133 -3.74 -1.39 9.01
CA TRP A 133 -4.51 -2.01 10.10
C TRP A 133 -3.95 -1.61 11.47
N PRO A 134 -4.21 -0.38 11.93
CA PRO A 134 -3.64 0.14 13.17
C PRO A 134 -4.12 -0.63 14.39
N LEU A 135 -3.28 -0.65 15.44
CA LEU A 135 -3.57 -1.28 16.73
C LEU A 135 -4.87 -0.72 17.33
N PRO A 136 -5.74 -1.53 17.96
CA PRO A 136 -7.04 -1.08 18.45
C PRO A 136 -6.97 -0.14 19.66
N ASN A 137 -5.78 0.05 20.24
CA ASN A 137 -5.55 0.96 21.37
C ASN A 137 -5.39 2.44 20.93
N ILE A 138 -5.42 2.74 19.63
CA ILE A 138 -5.30 4.11 19.14
C ILE A 138 -6.57 4.93 19.40
N ARG A 139 -6.39 6.19 19.82
CA ARG A 139 -7.41 7.23 19.67
C ARG A 139 -7.05 8.05 18.44
N PHE A 140 -8.02 8.70 17.80
CA PHE A 140 -7.80 9.55 16.62
C PHE A 140 -6.62 10.54 16.77
N VAL A 141 -6.44 11.11 17.97
CA VAL A 141 -5.37 12.09 18.26
C VAL A 141 -4.00 11.43 18.50
N THR A 142 -3.97 10.15 18.87
CA THR A 142 -2.74 9.41 19.20
C THR A 142 -2.41 8.35 18.18
N ASP A 143 -3.02 8.39 16.99
CA ASP A 143 -2.76 7.44 15.91
C ASP A 143 -1.35 7.70 15.30
N PRO A 144 -0.39 6.77 15.46
CA PRO A 144 0.95 6.94 14.93
C PRO A 144 1.05 6.63 13.43
N SER A 145 -0.05 6.29 12.74
CA SER A 145 -0.03 5.87 11.34
C SER A 145 0.62 6.90 10.41
N SER A 146 0.38 8.20 10.61
CA SER A 146 1.03 9.24 9.81
C SER A 146 2.54 9.33 10.06
N THR A 147 2.97 9.13 11.31
CA THR A 147 4.39 9.05 11.69
C THR A 147 5.06 7.82 11.09
N PHE A 148 4.44 6.65 11.21
CA PHE A 148 4.94 5.41 10.60
C PHE A 148 5.06 5.51 9.09
N ALA A 149 4.06 6.08 8.41
CA ALA A 149 4.11 6.30 6.98
C ALA A 149 5.25 7.25 6.58
N GLY A 150 5.49 8.33 7.34
CA GLY A 150 6.61 9.23 7.13
C GLY A 150 7.97 8.55 7.29
N ILE A 151 8.14 7.72 8.33
CA ILE A 151 9.36 6.94 8.58
C ILE A 151 9.59 5.90 7.48
N ALA A 152 8.55 5.14 7.13
CA ALA A 152 8.58 4.14 6.05
C ALA A 152 9.02 4.76 4.73
N MET A 153 8.42 5.91 4.38
CA MET A 153 8.71 6.63 3.15
C MET A 153 10.15 7.16 3.12
N ASN A 154 10.63 7.77 4.21
CA ASN A 154 12.01 8.25 4.29
C ASN A 154 13.02 7.10 4.20
N SER A 155 12.77 6.00 4.90
CA SER A 155 13.61 4.80 4.86
C SER A 155 13.64 4.17 3.46
N ALA A 156 12.50 4.05 2.79
CA ALA A 156 12.43 3.56 1.41
C ALA A 156 13.21 4.47 0.43
N LYS A 157 13.15 5.80 0.64
CA LYS A 157 13.93 6.76 -0.16
C LYS A 157 15.44 6.55 0.05
N LEU A 158 15.88 6.35 1.29
CA LEU A 158 17.28 6.09 1.64
C LEU A 158 17.82 4.76 1.10
N LEU A 159 16.95 3.80 0.80
CA LEU A 159 17.29 2.56 0.10
C LEU A 159 17.27 2.70 -1.43
N GLY A 160 16.84 3.85 -1.96
CA GLY A 160 16.76 4.08 -3.41
C GLY A 160 15.50 3.54 -4.07
N CYS A 161 14.49 3.10 -3.30
CA CYS A 161 13.28 2.48 -3.84
C CYS A 161 12.53 3.38 -4.85
N HIS A 162 12.57 4.70 -4.62
CA HIS A 162 12.01 5.72 -5.51
C HIS A 162 12.60 5.73 -6.93
N THR A 163 13.80 5.17 -7.13
CA THR A 163 14.43 5.08 -8.46
C THR A 163 13.87 3.92 -9.29
N GLY A 164 13.04 3.05 -8.69
CA GLY A 164 12.60 1.79 -9.28
C GLY A 164 13.68 0.71 -9.34
N ARG A 165 14.77 0.87 -8.58
CA ARG A 165 15.91 -0.06 -8.55
C ARG A 165 16.15 -0.58 -7.14
N GLY A 166 16.07 -1.89 -6.95
CA GLY A 166 16.16 -2.53 -5.63
C GLY A 166 17.57 -2.75 -5.10
N SER A 167 18.59 -2.51 -5.93
CA SER A 167 20.01 -2.57 -5.57
C SER A 167 20.79 -1.41 -6.20
N HIS A 168 20.37 -0.18 -5.91
CA HIS A 168 20.96 1.02 -6.50
C HIS A 168 22.31 1.39 -5.83
N PRO A 169 23.45 1.39 -6.54
CA PRO A 169 24.78 1.56 -5.92
C PRO A 169 24.98 2.84 -5.12
N HIS A 170 24.29 3.93 -5.49
CA HIS A 170 24.35 5.21 -4.77
C HIS A 170 23.53 5.26 -3.47
N PHE A 171 22.63 4.30 -3.23
CA PHE A 171 21.76 4.26 -2.05
C PHE A 171 22.08 3.09 -1.11
N THR A 172 22.47 1.93 -1.68
CA THR A 172 22.90 0.75 -0.92
C THR A 172 24.36 0.87 -0.50
N VAL A 173 24.65 1.84 0.38
CA VAL A 173 26.00 2.13 0.90
C VAL A 173 26.05 2.05 2.43
N GLY A 174 27.24 1.81 2.99
CA GLY A 174 27.45 1.73 4.44
C GLY A 174 26.58 0.63 5.08
N LEU A 175 25.81 0.98 6.11
CA LEU A 175 24.90 0.04 6.78
C LEU A 175 23.82 -0.57 5.85
N ARG A 176 23.58 0.02 4.68
CA ARG A 176 22.56 -0.43 3.72
C ARG A 176 23.12 -1.31 2.60
N GLN A 177 24.43 -1.57 2.59
CA GLN A 177 25.10 -2.28 1.48
C GLN A 177 24.59 -3.71 1.28
N HIS A 178 24.05 -4.36 2.31
CA HIS A 178 23.52 -5.72 2.25
C HIS A 178 22.00 -5.78 2.07
N LEU A 179 21.33 -4.61 2.03
CA LEU A 179 19.87 -4.51 1.97
C LEU A 179 19.41 -4.53 0.51
N HIS A 180 19.44 -5.72 -0.09
CA HIS A 180 19.07 -5.92 -1.48
C HIS A 180 17.60 -6.30 -1.65
N SER A 181 17.03 -5.84 -2.75
CA SER A 181 15.71 -6.22 -3.22
C SER A 181 15.68 -6.26 -4.75
N THR A 182 14.66 -6.91 -5.28
CA THR A 182 14.35 -6.81 -6.71
C THR A 182 13.78 -5.43 -7.04
N ASP A 183 13.84 -5.06 -8.31
CA ASP A 183 13.29 -3.79 -8.78
C ASP A 183 11.76 -3.73 -8.55
N GLU A 184 11.05 -4.84 -8.72
CA GLU A 184 9.62 -4.96 -8.40
C GLU A 184 9.34 -4.72 -6.92
N GLU A 185 10.06 -5.40 -6.02
CA GLU A 185 9.85 -5.26 -4.56
C GLU A 185 10.10 -3.82 -4.10
N ALA A 186 11.18 -3.21 -4.57
CA ALA A 186 11.50 -1.82 -4.26
C ALA A 186 10.42 -0.86 -4.77
N SER A 187 9.95 -1.08 -6.00
CA SER A 187 8.94 -0.24 -6.65
C SER A 187 7.57 -0.36 -6.00
N ALA A 188 7.12 -1.58 -5.71
CA ALA A 188 5.87 -1.83 -5.01
C ALA A 188 5.89 -1.23 -3.60
N THR A 189 7.01 -1.39 -2.89
CA THR A 189 7.21 -0.77 -1.56
C THR A 189 7.13 0.75 -1.65
N TRP A 190 7.79 1.35 -2.64
CA TRP A 190 7.75 2.79 -2.84
C TRP A 190 6.34 3.30 -3.10
N LEU A 191 5.60 2.70 -4.05
CA LEU A 191 4.23 3.12 -4.34
C LEU A 191 3.30 2.95 -3.15
N ALA A 192 3.45 1.85 -2.38
CA ALA A 192 2.70 1.65 -1.14
C ALA A 192 3.04 2.70 -0.07
N CYS A 193 4.32 3.07 0.11
CA CYS A 193 4.72 4.18 0.98
C CYS A 193 4.03 5.48 0.57
N CYS A 194 4.03 5.80 -0.72
CA CYS A 194 3.42 7.02 -1.23
C CYS A 194 1.91 7.04 -0.98
N LEU A 195 1.23 5.95 -1.35
CA LEU A 195 -0.21 5.76 -1.17
C LEU A 195 -0.60 5.95 0.30
N LEU A 196 0.09 5.25 1.21
CA LEU A 196 -0.25 5.26 2.62
C LEU A 196 0.11 6.58 3.29
N ALA A 197 1.26 7.18 2.99
CA ALA A 197 1.63 8.50 3.54
C ALA A 197 0.60 9.58 3.19
N GLN A 198 0.06 9.54 1.97
CA GLN A 198 -0.98 10.46 1.53
C GLN A 198 -2.31 10.19 2.22
N ARG A 199 -2.72 8.92 2.33
CA ARG A 199 -3.98 8.52 3.00
C ARG A 199 -3.97 8.86 4.48
N THR A 200 -2.91 8.51 5.19
CA THR A 200 -2.83 8.73 6.65
C THR A 200 -2.85 10.22 6.99
N THR A 201 -2.16 11.07 6.22
CA THR A 201 -2.13 12.52 6.45
C THR A 201 -3.45 13.19 6.10
N SER A 202 -4.04 12.84 4.94
CA SER A 202 -5.35 13.37 4.53
C SER A 202 -6.44 13.02 5.55
N SER A 203 -6.39 11.83 6.15
CA SER A 203 -7.39 11.37 7.12
C SER A 203 -7.45 12.22 8.41
N ILE A 204 -6.36 12.90 8.76
CA ILE A 204 -6.26 13.78 9.94
C ILE A 204 -6.26 15.27 9.57
N GLY A 205 -6.58 15.60 8.31
CA GLY A 205 -6.68 16.98 7.83
C GLY A 205 -5.33 17.69 7.65
N ILE A 206 -4.24 16.94 7.55
CA ILE A 206 -2.90 17.49 7.27
C ILE A 206 -2.61 17.32 5.79
N SER A 207 -2.03 18.37 5.17
CA SER A 207 -1.59 18.29 3.78
C SER A 207 -0.61 17.13 3.58
N PRO A 208 -0.81 16.28 2.56
CA PRO A 208 0.14 15.22 2.27
C PRO A 208 1.52 15.80 1.94
N PRO A 209 2.61 15.05 2.19
CA PRO A 209 3.97 15.54 1.94
C PRO A 209 4.10 16.06 0.51
N SER A 210 4.60 17.29 0.35
CA SER A 210 4.85 17.94 -0.94
C SER A 210 6.02 17.25 -1.64
N MET A 211 5.78 16.08 -2.22
CA MET A 211 6.84 15.28 -2.80
C MET A 211 6.70 15.26 -4.31
N GLN A 212 7.74 15.72 -4.99
CA GLN A 212 8.02 15.34 -6.36
C GLN A 212 8.37 13.85 -6.34
N LEU A 213 7.33 13.03 -6.33
CA LEU A 213 7.43 11.59 -6.46
C LEU A 213 7.92 11.29 -7.87
N ASP A 214 9.20 10.94 -8.01
CA ASP A 214 9.58 10.16 -9.18
C ASP A 214 8.93 8.79 -9.01
N ASP A 215 7.89 8.56 -9.79
CA ASP A 215 7.15 7.31 -9.88
C ASP A 215 7.34 6.66 -11.25
N THR A 216 8.12 7.28 -12.14
CA THR A 216 8.31 6.80 -13.51
C THR A 216 9.10 5.49 -13.53
N GLY A 217 10.21 5.44 -12.79
CA GLY A 217 10.99 4.21 -12.60
C GLY A 217 10.17 3.12 -11.92
N PRO A 218 9.59 3.40 -10.74
CA PRO A 218 8.74 2.44 -10.02
C PRO A 218 7.59 1.88 -10.86
N LYS A 219 6.82 2.70 -11.56
CA LYS A 219 5.72 2.23 -12.42
C LYS A 219 6.22 1.35 -13.56
N ARG A 220 7.38 1.68 -14.16
CA ARG A 220 7.99 0.87 -15.21
C ARG A 220 8.45 -0.50 -14.72
N ALA A 221 8.87 -0.62 -13.47
CA ALA A 221 9.28 -1.91 -12.92
C ALA A 221 8.07 -2.83 -12.60
N LEU A 222 6.87 -2.29 -12.41
CA LEU A 222 5.66 -3.05 -12.04
C LEU A 222 4.82 -3.44 -13.26
N GLU A 223 5.37 -4.30 -14.11
CA GLU A 223 4.67 -4.75 -15.34
C GLU A 223 3.69 -5.91 -15.10
N SER A 224 3.87 -6.65 -14.00
CA SER A 224 3.05 -7.82 -13.68
C SER A 224 1.64 -7.44 -13.20
N HIS A 225 0.64 -8.23 -13.61
CA HIS A 225 -0.78 -8.07 -13.23
C HIS A 225 -1.05 -8.13 -11.72
N ILE A 226 -0.12 -8.68 -10.93
CA ILE A 226 -0.26 -8.71 -9.47
C ILE A 226 -0.21 -7.29 -8.85
N TRP A 227 0.30 -6.31 -9.59
CA TRP A 227 0.47 -4.93 -9.14
C TRP A 227 -0.66 -4.00 -9.62
N THR A 228 -1.60 -4.50 -10.42
CA THR A 228 -2.73 -3.76 -10.99
C THR A 228 -3.47 -2.92 -9.94
N ASP A 229 -3.93 -3.56 -8.87
CA ASP A 229 -4.70 -2.87 -7.83
C ASP A 229 -3.86 -1.83 -7.10
N LEU A 230 -2.58 -2.13 -6.82
CA LEU A 230 -1.67 -1.19 -6.18
C LEU A 230 -1.45 0.06 -7.05
N LEU A 231 -1.23 -0.14 -8.35
CA LEU A 231 -1.08 0.94 -9.33
C LEU A 231 -2.37 1.77 -9.41
N ALA A 232 -3.53 1.13 -9.52
CA ALA A 232 -4.81 1.81 -9.60
C ALA A 232 -5.11 2.62 -8.32
N MET A 233 -4.88 2.04 -7.14
CA MET A 233 -5.02 2.74 -5.87
C MET A 233 -4.06 3.92 -5.75
N TYR A 234 -2.79 3.75 -6.17
CA TYR A 234 -1.80 4.82 -6.17
C TYR A 234 -2.22 5.97 -7.09
N GLU A 235 -2.66 5.68 -8.32
CA GLU A 235 -3.06 6.72 -9.28
C GLU A 235 -4.32 7.47 -8.83
N ALA A 236 -5.31 6.76 -8.30
CA ALA A 236 -6.50 7.37 -7.71
C ALA A 236 -6.11 8.30 -6.54
N GLN A 237 -5.24 7.85 -5.64
CA GLN A 237 -4.78 8.68 -4.54
C GLN A 237 -3.96 9.89 -5.02
N ARG A 238 -3.07 9.69 -5.99
CA ARG A 238 -2.29 10.76 -6.61
C ARG A 238 -3.20 11.82 -7.23
N PHE A 239 -4.29 11.42 -7.86
CA PHE A 239 -5.33 12.32 -8.35
C PHE A 239 -5.98 13.10 -7.21
N LEU A 240 -6.48 12.39 -6.19
CA LEU A 240 -7.17 13.00 -5.04
C LEU A 240 -6.29 14.02 -4.33
N ASN A 241 -4.98 13.81 -4.22
CA ASN A 241 -4.11 14.82 -3.60
C ASN A 241 -4.01 16.11 -4.43
N ARG A 242 -3.93 16.00 -5.77
CA ARG A 242 -3.95 17.18 -6.66
C ARG A 242 -5.27 17.91 -6.51
N PHE A 243 -6.37 17.15 -6.49
CA PHE A 243 -7.70 17.66 -6.27
C PHE A 243 -7.81 18.38 -4.91
N HIS A 244 -7.48 17.75 -3.79
CA HIS A 244 -7.54 18.36 -2.45
C HIS A 244 -6.66 19.59 -2.32
N ALA A 245 -5.45 19.59 -2.89
CA ALA A 245 -4.60 20.77 -2.89
C ALA A 245 -5.26 21.94 -3.65
N ALA A 246 -5.89 21.65 -4.79
CA ALA A 246 -6.65 22.65 -5.54
C ALA A 246 -7.90 23.12 -4.80
N MET A 247 -8.65 22.21 -4.15
CA MET A 247 -9.83 22.56 -3.35
C MET A 247 -9.44 23.43 -2.15
N ALA A 248 -8.38 23.08 -1.43
CA ALA A 248 -7.87 23.87 -0.31
C ALA A 248 -7.47 25.28 -0.75
N ALA A 249 -6.80 25.42 -1.91
CA ALA A 249 -6.48 26.73 -2.47
C ALA A 249 -7.74 27.55 -2.82
N GLN A 250 -8.75 26.91 -3.44
CA GLN A 250 -10.02 27.55 -3.75
C GLN A 250 -10.75 28.02 -2.48
N ILE A 251 -10.85 27.15 -1.48
CA ILE A 251 -11.50 27.47 -0.19
C ILE A 251 -10.77 28.63 0.51
N SER A 252 -9.44 28.61 0.51
CA SER A 252 -8.65 29.68 1.14
C SER A 252 -8.81 31.04 0.48
N VAL A 253 -9.02 31.09 -0.84
CA VAL A 253 -9.12 32.35 -1.61
C VAL A 253 -10.56 32.84 -1.70
N ASN A 254 -11.51 31.93 -1.93
CA ASN A 254 -12.89 32.25 -2.28
C ASN A 254 -13.91 31.92 -1.17
N GLY A 255 -13.47 31.33 -0.06
CA GLY A 255 -14.37 30.88 1.02
C GLY A 255 -15.22 29.66 0.66
N GLY A 256 -14.92 29.00 -0.47
CA GLY A 256 -15.61 27.83 -0.99
C GLY A 256 -15.10 27.45 -2.38
N VAL A 257 -15.73 26.46 -3.01
CA VAL A 257 -15.38 25.93 -4.32
C VAL A 257 -16.54 26.13 -5.30
N PRO A 258 -16.34 26.81 -6.43
CA PRO A 258 -17.38 26.92 -7.46
C PRO A 258 -17.71 25.57 -8.11
N ASP A 259 -19.00 25.32 -8.38
CA ASP A 259 -19.49 24.10 -9.05
C ASP A 259 -18.74 23.77 -10.34
N THR A 260 -18.39 24.79 -11.13
CA THR A 260 -17.65 24.61 -12.40
C THR A 260 -16.26 24.03 -12.21
N ILE A 261 -15.61 24.36 -11.09
CA ILE A 261 -14.29 23.83 -10.74
C ILE A 261 -14.43 22.36 -10.32
N VAL A 262 -15.42 22.03 -9.49
CA VAL A 262 -15.68 20.63 -9.11
C VAL A 262 -16.02 19.79 -10.33
N ALA A 263 -16.88 20.29 -11.24
CA ALA A 263 -17.26 19.60 -12.46
C ALA A 263 -16.08 19.36 -13.42
N MET A 264 -15.12 20.29 -13.48
CA MET A 264 -13.89 20.13 -14.25
C MET A 264 -13.04 18.97 -13.70
N TRP A 265 -12.84 18.91 -12.38
CA TRP A 265 -12.10 17.82 -11.75
C TRP A 265 -12.82 16.47 -11.86
N GLU A 266 -14.15 16.47 -11.75
CA GLU A 266 -14.94 15.27 -11.97
C GLU A 266 -14.77 14.73 -13.41
N ALA A 267 -14.80 15.61 -14.41
CA ALA A 267 -14.56 15.22 -15.80
C ALA A 267 -13.13 14.71 -16.04
N GLU A 268 -12.11 15.34 -15.43
CA GLU A 268 -10.73 14.84 -15.48
C GLU A 268 -10.64 13.44 -14.84
N PHE A 269 -11.30 13.22 -13.70
CA PHE A 269 -11.31 11.92 -13.02
C PHE A 269 -11.98 10.82 -13.86
N GLU A 270 -13.13 11.11 -14.48
CA GLU A 270 -13.80 10.17 -15.40
C GLU A 270 -12.90 9.78 -16.57
N SER A 271 -12.07 10.70 -17.07
CA SER A 271 -11.13 10.40 -18.16
C SER A 271 -10.00 9.42 -17.76
N LEU A 272 -9.68 9.35 -16.46
CA LEU A 272 -8.67 8.44 -15.93
C LEU A 272 -9.20 7.03 -15.67
N LYS A 273 -10.50 6.86 -15.37
CA LYS A 273 -11.07 5.55 -15.03
C LYS A 273 -10.79 4.45 -16.07
N PRO A 274 -10.91 4.68 -17.40
CA PRO A 274 -10.59 3.65 -18.39
C PRO A 274 -9.12 3.23 -18.37
N LEU A 275 -8.20 4.13 -18.01
CA LEU A 275 -6.77 3.82 -17.88
C LEU A 275 -6.47 2.99 -16.64
N LEU A 276 -7.30 3.14 -15.60
CA LEU A 276 -7.23 2.38 -14.36
C LEU A 276 -7.90 1.00 -14.50
N ILE A 277 -8.89 0.88 -15.39
CA ILE A 277 -9.57 -0.38 -15.74
C ILE A 277 -8.78 -1.20 -16.78
N ARG A 278 -7.91 -0.59 -17.60
CA ARG A 278 -7.13 -1.30 -18.66
C ARG A 278 -6.27 -2.47 -18.17
N TYR A 279 -6.00 -2.54 -16.87
CA TYR A 279 -5.29 -3.66 -16.26
C TYR A 279 -6.18 -4.89 -15.98
N ASP A 280 -7.50 -4.81 -16.17
CA ASP A 280 -8.43 -5.95 -16.11
C ASP A 280 -8.37 -6.86 -17.34
N THR A 281 -7.96 -6.34 -18.50
CA THR A 281 -7.98 -7.08 -19.76
C THR A 281 -6.62 -7.66 -20.11
N GLY A 282 -5.91 -8.21 -19.12
CA GLY A 282 -4.74 -9.05 -19.37
C GLY A 282 -5.14 -10.29 -20.18
N THR A 283 -4.57 -10.41 -21.37
CA THR A 283 -4.55 -11.61 -22.24
C THR A 283 -4.66 -12.91 -21.43
N PRO A 284 -5.51 -13.88 -21.82
CA PRO A 284 -5.60 -15.14 -21.09
C PRO A 284 -4.21 -15.78 -21.03
N CYS A 285 -3.69 -15.97 -19.81
CA CYS A 285 -2.48 -16.75 -19.61
C CYS A 285 -2.69 -18.12 -20.25
N LEU A 286 -1.81 -18.50 -21.18
CA LEU A 286 -1.79 -19.82 -21.83
C LEU A 286 -1.39 -20.96 -20.88
N THR A 287 -1.31 -20.68 -19.58
CA THR A 287 -1.13 -21.67 -18.52
C THR A 287 -2.40 -21.70 -17.66
N PRO A 288 -3.02 -22.87 -17.46
CA PRO A 288 -4.16 -22.98 -16.57
C PRO A 288 -3.68 -22.76 -15.13
N SER A 289 -3.73 -21.52 -14.66
CA SER A 289 -3.75 -21.26 -13.22
C SER A 289 -5.04 -21.87 -12.66
N PRO A 290 -5.01 -22.56 -11.51
CA PRO A 290 -6.21 -23.12 -10.90
C PRO A 290 -7.27 -22.03 -10.77
N ARG A 291 -8.52 -22.36 -11.13
CA ARG A 291 -9.68 -21.47 -10.98
C ARG A 291 -9.59 -20.74 -9.63
N PRO A 292 -9.83 -19.42 -9.56
CA PRO A 292 -9.85 -18.74 -8.27
C PRO A 292 -10.82 -19.49 -7.36
N LEU A 293 -10.32 -19.91 -6.19
CA LEU A 293 -11.14 -20.51 -5.15
C LEU A 293 -12.26 -19.53 -4.79
N GLN A 294 -13.49 -20.04 -4.68
CA GLN A 294 -14.64 -19.26 -4.22
C GLN A 294 -14.26 -18.50 -2.95
N GLY A 295 -14.40 -17.17 -2.96
CA GLY A 295 -14.17 -16.32 -1.78
C GLY A 295 -12.89 -15.48 -1.76
N MET A 296 -12.06 -15.51 -2.80
CA MET A 296 -10.87 -14.66 -2.90
C MET A 296 -11.14 -13.38 -3.70
N LEU A 297 -10.60 -12.23 -3.26
CA LEU A 297 -10.65 -10.97 -4.00
C LEU A 297 -9.96 -11.13 -5.36
N THR A 298 -10.64 -10.70 -6.44
CA THR A 298 -10.02 -10.60 -7.77
C THR A 298 -9.30 -9.27 -7.92
N ALA A 299 -8.33 -9.22 -8.85
CA ALA A 299 -7.42 -8.09 -9.11
C ALA A 299 -8.10 -6.81 -9.68
N SER A 300 -9.35 -6.54 -9.32
CA SER A 300 -10.21 -5.47 -9.84
C SER A 300 -11.23 -4.93 -8.84
N ASP A 301 -11.55 -5.71 -7.79
CA ASP A 301 -12.63 -5.36 -6.87
C ASP A 301 -12.20 -4.22 -5.92
N ILE A 302 -10.93 -4.25 -5.46
CA ILE A 302 -10.37 -3.24 -4.57
C ILE A 302 -10.18 -1.91 -5.31
N SER A 303 -9.61 -1.95 -6.52
CA SER A 303 -9.45 -0.77 -7.36
C SER A 303 -10.81 -0.15 -7.71
N ARG A 304 -11.80 -0.95 -8.12
CA ARG A 304 -13.16 -0.46 -8.40
C ARG A 304 -13.81 0.21 -7.19
N PHE A 305 -13.68 -0.37 -5.99
CA PHE A 305 -14.14 0.26 -4.77
C PHE A 305 -13.44 1.60 -4.53
N CYS A 306 -12.10 1.65 -4.64
CA CYS A 306 -11.33 2.88 -4.47
C CYS A 306 -11.72 3.97 -5.49
N LEU A 307 -12.04 3.61 -6.73
CA LEU A 307 -12.47 4.57 -7.76
C LEU A 307 -13.84 5.16 -7.47
N LEU A 308 -14.79 4.36 -6.98
CA LEU A 308 -16.09 4.86 -6.54
C LEU A 308 -15.97 5.73 -5.30
N ALA A 309 -15.11 5.35 -4.34
CA ALA A 309 -14.84 6.15 -3.16
C ALA A 309 -14.23 7.52 -3.53
N ALA A 310 -13.25 7.54 -4.43
CA ALA A 310 -12.65 8.76 -4.96
C ALA A 310 -13.68 9.65 -5.69
N GLN A 311 -14.57 9.04 -6.48
CA GLN A 311 -15.65 9.77 -7.15
C GLN A 311 -16.58 10.44 -6.14
N LEU A 312 -17.00 9.72 -5.10
CA LEU A 312 -17.84 10.27 -4.04
C LEU A 312 -17.13 11.45 -3.36
N GLU A 313 -15.86 11.31 -3.00
CA GLU A 313 -15.05 12.36 -2.36
C GLU A 313 -14.92 13.63 -3.22
N ILE A 314 -14.79 13.49 -4.55
CA ILE A 314 -14.82 14.64 -5.46
C ILE A 314 -16.19 15.33 -5.44
N GLN A 315 -17.27 14.54 -5.49
CA GLN A 315 -18.64 15.06 -5.58
C GLN A 315 -19.13 15.70 -4.28
N THR A 316 -18.62 15.32 -3.11
CA THR A 316 -19.00 16.00 -1.84
C THR A 316 -18.59 17.47 -1.83
N HIS A 317 -17.58 17.86 -2.62
CA HIS A 317 -17.12 19.24 -2.69
C HIS A 317 -18.10 20.20 -3.38
N TYR A 318 -19.13 19.70 -4.08
CA TYR A 318 -20.25 20.53 -4.55
C TYR A 318 -21.00 21.20 -3.39
N PHE A 319 -20.86 20.70 -2.15
CA PHE A 319 -21.51 21.27 -0.96
C PHE A 319 -20.61 22.23 -0.18
N ILE A 320 -19.34 22.38 -0.57
CA ILE A 320 -18.43 23.39 0.00
C ILE A 320 -18.51 24.66 -0.88
N ALA A 321 -19.74 25.13 -1.13
CA ALA A 321 -19.97 26.25 -2.03
C ALA A 321 -19.59 27.59 -1.36
N PRO A 322 -19.12 28.60 -2.12
CA PRO A 322 -18.92 29.94 -1.60
C PRO A 322 -20.23 30.48 -1.01
N PRO A 323 -20.17 31.40 -0.03
CA PRO A 323 -21.36 32.01 0.55
C PRO A 323 -22.23 32.63 -0.55
N GLN A 324 -23.42 32.07 -0.79
CA GLN A 324 -24.37 32.61 -1.76
C GLN A 324 -25.62 33.17 -1.06
N PRO A 325 -26.19 34.28 -1.57
CA PRO A 325 -27.38 34.90 -0.99
C PRO A 325 -28.68 34.10 -1.21
N ALA A 326 -28.69 33.12 -2.12
CA ALA A 326 -29.82 32.23 -2.38
C ALA A 326 -29.34 30.80 -2.71
N PRO A 327 -30.10 29.74 -2.37
CA PRO A 327 -29.75 28.37 -2.71
C PRO A 327 -29.75 28.16 -4.24
N SER A 328 -28.64 27.67 -4.79
CA SER A 328 -28.51 27.36 -6.21
C SER A 328 -29.49 26.25 -6.62
N PRO A 329 -30.21 26.37 -7.75
CA PRO A 329 -31.05 25.30 -8.27
C PRO A 329 -30.26 24.03 -8.61
N ALA A 330 -28.94 24.13 -8.79
CA ALA A 330 -28.06 22.99 -9.05
C ALA A 330 -27.87 22.06 -7.84
N VAL A 331 -28.11 22.54 -6.61
CA VAL A 331 -27.92 21.75 -5.38
C VAL A 331 -28.71 20.44 -5.41
N ARG A 332 -29.94 20.46 -5.95
CA ARG A 332 -30.75 19.24 -6.09
C ARG A 332 -30.11 18.23 -7.04
N SER A 333 -29.54 18.70 -8.15
CA SER A 333 -28.85 17.85 -9.12
C SER A 333 -27.60 17.23 -8.51
N HIS A 334 -26.82 18.03 -7.77
CA HIS A 334 -25.61 17.55 -7.07
C HIS A 334 -25.96 16.55 -5.96
N ALA A 335 -27.04 16.78 -5.21
CA ALA A 335 -27.53 15.83 -4.21
C ALA A 335 -27.92 14.49 -4.82
N VAL A 336 -28.62 14.47 -5.97
CA VAL A 336 -28.94 13.22 -6.68
C VAL A 336 -27.66 12.53 -7.17
N ARG A 337 -26.67 13.28 -7.65
CA ARG A 337 -25.39 12.75 -8.11
C ARG A 337 -24.62 12.07 -6.97
N VAL A 338 -24.43 12.77 -5.85
CA VAL A 338 -23.75 12.25 -4.64
C VAL A 338 -24.51 11.05 -4.08
N PHE A 339 -25.84 11.12 -3.98
CA PHE A 339 -26.67 10.00 -3.53
C PHE A 339 -26.47 8.74 -4.39
N ASN A 340 -26.40 8.89 -5.72
CA ASN A 340 -26.15 7.77 -6.62
C ASN A 340 -24.74 7.18 -6.45
N ALA A 341 -23.72 8.02 -6.25
CA ALA A 341 -22.36 7.57 -5.98
C ALA A 341 -22.25 6.83 -4.63
N SER A 342 -22.84 7.38 -3.56
CA SER A 342 -22.96 6.71 -2.26
C SER A 342 -23.63 5.35 -2.39
N ARG A 343 -24.79 5.29 -3.06
CA ARG A 343 -25.53 4.04 -3.27
C ARG A 343 -24.69 3.02 -4.04
N ALA A 344 -23.97 3.44 -5.07
CA ALA A 344 -23.11 2.56 -5.85
C ALA A 344 -21.94 2.01 -5.01
N LEU A 345 -21.32 2.87 -4.18
CA LEU A 345 -20.22 2.49 -3.29
C LEU A 345 -20.66 1.51 -2.19
N ILE A 346 -21.85 1.71 -1.61
CA ILE A 346 -22.42 0.80 -0.61
C ILE A 346 -22.84 -0.52 -1.25
N ALA A 347 -23.51 -0.48 -2.41
CA ALA A 347 -23.98 -1.70 -3.10
C ALA A 347 -22.82 -2.61 -3.52
N LEU A 348 -21.88 -2.05 -4.28
CA LEU A 348 -20.48 -2.01 -3.88
C LEU A 348 -19.97 -2.97 -2.78
N ALA A 349 -19.61 -2.35 -1.67
CA ALA A 349 -19.10 -3.00 -0.49
C ALA A 349 -19.94 -4.19 -0.01
N LEU A 350 -21.27 -4.16 -0.13
CA LEU A 350 -22.14 -5.26 0.27
C LEU A 350 -21.99 -6.49 -0.64
N ASP A 351 -21.88 -6.31 -1.96
CA ASP A 351 -21.57 -7.39 -2.89
C ASP A 351 -20.20 -8.02 -2.58
N LEU A 352 -19.19 -7.19 -2.33
CA LEU A 352 -17.85 -7.65 -1.96
C LEU A 352 -17.84 -8.35 -0.60
N GLU A 353 -18.61 -7.86 0.38
CA GLU A 353 -18.73 -8.51 1.67
C GLU A 353 -19.35 -9.90 1.52
N ALA A 354 -20.42 -10.03 0.74
CA ALA A 354 -21.08 -11.31 0.49
C ALA A 354 -20.16 -12.31 -0.24
N ARG A 355 -19.32 -11.83 -1.17
CA ARG A 355 -18.42 -12.71 -1.95
C ARG A 355 -17.12 -13.04 -1.24
N THR A 356 -16.48 -12.08 -0.60
CA THR A 356 -15.07 -12.19 -0.15
C THR A 356 -14.82 -11.68 1.27
N GLN A 357 -15.87 -11.33 2.02
CA GLN A 357 -15.75 -10.71 3.35
C GLN A 357 -14.91 -9.41 3.33
N PHE A 358 -15.04 -8.63 2.25
CA PHE A 358 -14.23 -7.41 2.03
C PHE A 358 -14.24 -6.43 3.20
N LEU A 359 -15.41 -6.11 3.77
CA LEU A 359 -15.53 -5.19 4.90
C LEU A 359 -14.98 -5.80 6.19
N THR A 360 -15.04 -7.13 6.33
CA THR A 360 -14.46 -7.84 7.47
C THR A 360 -12.94 -7.64 7.55
N HIS A 361 -12.25 -7.57 6.41
CA HIS A 361 -10.79 -7.37 6.31
C HIS A 361 -10.38 -5.96 5.91
N ALA A 362 -11.36 -5.11 5.63
CA ALA A 362 -11.15 -3.79 5.07
C ALA A 362 -10.20 -2.95 5.93
N PRO A 363 -9.24 -2.26 5.31
CA PRO A 363 -8.45 -1.25 5.98
C PRO A 363 -9.30 -0.03 6.37
N GLN A 364 -8.79 0.78 7.29
CA GLN A 364 -9.54 1.89 7.88
C GLN A 364 -10.08 2.89 6.84
N TRP A 365 -9.32 3.16 5.79
CA TRP A 365 -9.75 4.07 4.73
C TRP A 365 -10.98 3.54 3.96
N ALA A 366 -11.09 2.23 3.74
CA ALA A 366 -12.26 1.66 3.08
C ALA A 366 -13.49 1.70 3.98
N LEU A 367 -13.30 1.47 5.29
CA LEU A 367 -14.37 1.64 6.27
C LEU A 367 -14.84 3.10 6.35
N ARG A 368 -13.92 4.06 6.33
CA ARG A 368 -14.25 5.49 6.33
C ARG A 368 -15.04 5.90 5.09
N SER A 369 -14.63 5.50 3.89
CA SER A 369 -15.39 5.81 2.67
C SER A 369 -16.81 5.26 2.70
N ASN A 370 -17.06 4.13 3.38
CA ASN A 370 -18.42 3.61 3.58
C ASN A 370 -19.22 4.38 4.65
N LEU A 371 -18.54 4.98 5.65
CA LEU A 371 -19.19 5.83 6.65
C LEU A 371 -19.52 7.22 6.10
N ASP A 372 -18.70 7.74 5.19
CA ASP A 372 -18.90 9.01 4.52
C ASP A 372 -20.04 8.94 3.46
N ALA A 373 -20.33 7.74 2.94
CA ALA A 373 -21.36 7.45 1.95
C ALA A 373 -22.76 7.33 2.54
#